data_AF-A0AAD1VP08-F1
#
_entry.id   AF-A0AAD1VP08-F1
#
_cell.length_a   1.000
_cell.length_b   1.000
_cell.length_c   1.000
_cell.angle_alpha   90.00
_cell.angle_beta   90.00
_cell.angle_gamma   90.00
#
_symmetry.space_group_name_H-M   'P 1'
#
loop_
_entity.id
_entity.type
_entity.pdbx_description
1 polymer ?
#
loop_
_entity_poly.entity_id
_entity_poly.type
_entity_poly.pdbx_seq_one_letter_code
_entity_poly.pdbx_strand_id
1 'polypeptide(L)'
;MAPASPDASSNDSLTQGPGRGKYLTQIAADLATISANMLSRTDKTEMLAEIRTAIREEVMEVRRDLTALERRVENLEADRAQNLQHQQATDTATTRQGNVLLELRRHLEDLDNCGQRNNIRIRGLPETSGEVLMELLPGLFSRTSPIWMPRYPCSKIFLCSLWNQEGRYAR
;
A
#
# COMPACT_ATOMS: atom_id res chain seq x y z
N MET A 1 12.07 -14.19 71.48
CA MET A 1 11.90 -12.88 72.17
C MET A 1 10.45 -12.81 72.62
N ALA A 2 10.24 -12.70 73.93
CA ALA A 2 8.94 -12.77 74.58
C ALA A 2 8.19 -11.42 74.51
N PRO A 3 6.86 -11.39 74.43
CA PRO A 3 6.09 -10.16 74.62
C PRO A 3 5.90 -9.89 76.12
N ALA A 4 6.33 -8.71 76.55
CA ALA A 4 6.09 -8.17 77.87
C ALA A 4 4.64 -7.66 77.98
N SER A 5 3.96 -8.09 79.04
CA SER A 5 2.67 -7.56 79.51
C SER A 5 2.82 -6.11 79.98
N PRO A 6 1.90 -5.19 79.66
CA PRO A 6 1.72 -3.96 80.40
C PRO A 6 0.62 -4.12 81.45
N ASP A 7 1.00 -3.73 82.67
CA ASP A 7 0.21 -3.76 83.88
C ASP A 7 -1.06 -2.92 83.83
N ALA A 8 -2.07 -3.42 84.52
CA ALA A 8 -3.26 -2.71 84.92
C ALA A 8 -2.93 -1.68 86.02
N SER A 9 -3.32 -0.42 85.84
CA SER A 9 -3.66 0.46 86.98
C SER A 9 -4.41 1.73 86.55
N SER A 10 -5.14 2.28 87.52
CA SER A 10 -5.89 3.54 87.54
C SER A 10 -7.34 3.49 87.06
N ASN A 11 -8.21 3.01 87.96
CA ASN A 11 -9.59 3.46 88.07
C ASN A 11 -9.61 4.90 88.59
N ASP A 12 -9.76 5.86 87.67
CA ASP A 12 -9.92 7.27 87.99
C ASP A 12 -11.42 7.59 88.11
N SER A 13 -11.88 7.79 89.34
CA SER A 13 -13.27 8.07 89.70
C SER A 13 -13.67 9.49 89.32
N LEU A 14 -14.12 9.66 88.07
CA LEU A 14 -14.70 10.90 87.56
C LEU A 14 -16.14 11.10 88.04
N THR A 15 -16.25 12.03 89.00
CA THR A 15 -17.42 12.80 89.43
C THR A 15 -18.59 12.88 88.42
N GLN A 16 -19.76 12.44 88.88
CA GLN A 16 -21.04 12.47 88.15
C GLN A 16 -21.64 13.89 88.20
N GLY A 17 -21.47 14.65 87.13
CA GLY A 17 -22.23 15.89 86.90
C GLY A 17 -23.64 15.59 86.35
N PRO A 18 -24.70 16.30 86.80
CA PRO A 18 -26.08 16.12 86.34
C PRO A 18 -26.25 16.72 84.94
N GLY A 19 -25.89 15.93 83.92
CA GLY A 19 -25.95 16.33 82.52
C GLY A 19 -25.32 15.33 81.57
N ARG A 20 -24.36 14.51 82.05
CA ARG A 20 -23.66 13.49 81.26
C ARG A 20 -24.58 12.47 80.59
N GLY A 21 -25.70 12.11 81.23
CA GLY A 21 -26.63 11.11 80.68
C GLY A 21 -27.22 11.49 79.32
N LYS A 22 -27.57 12.77 79.12
CA LYS A 22 -28.19 13.24 77.87
C LYS A 22 -27.20 13.30 76.70
N TYR A 23 -25.93 13.63 76.98
CA TYR A 23 -24.87 13.64 75.96
C TYR A 23 -24.46 12.22 75.56
N LEU A 24 -24.38 11.29 76.52
CA LEU A 24 -24.07 9.89 76.22
C LEU A 24 -25.18 9.22 75.39
N THR A 25 -26.45 9.54 75.65
CA THR A 25 -27.56 9.07 74.82
C THR A 25 -27.54 9.67 73.42
N GLN A 26 -27.14 10.93 73.27
CA GLN A 26 -27.00 11.55 71.95
C GLN A 26 -25.86 10.92 71.15
N ILE A 27 -24.69 10.74 71.77
CA ILE A 27 -23.54 10.07 71.14
C ILE A 27 -23.89 8.63 70.74
N ALA A 28 -24.64 7.90 71.57
CA ALA A 28 -25.10 6.55 71.23
C ALA A 28 -26.07 6.54 70.04
N ALA A 29 -26.99 7.52 69.96
CA ALA A 29 -27.90 7.67 68.82
C ALA A 29 -27.15 8.06 67.52
N ASP A 30 -26.16 8.95 67.63
CA ASP A 30 -25.32 9.36 66.50
C ASP A 30 -24.46 8.19 66.00
N LEU A 31 -23.88 7.38 66.91
CA LEU A 31 -23.14 6.17 66.57
C LEU A 31 -24.03 5.08 65.96
N ALA A 32 -25.26 4.91 66.45
CA ALA A 32 -26.23 4.00 65.83
C ALA A 32 -26.60 4.46 64.42
N THR A 33 -26.75 5.76 64.20
CA THR A 33 -27.04 6.34 62.88
C THR A 33 -25.85 6.21 61.94
N ILE A 34 -24.62 6.47 62.42
CA ILE A 34 -23.39 6.29 61.63
C ILE A 34 -23.20 4.82 61.28
N SER A 35 -23.39 3.89 62.22
CA SER A 35 -23.25 2.46 61.96
C SER A 35 -24.34 1.92 61.02
N ALA A 36 -25.56 2.43 61.09
CA ALA A 36 -26.62 2.12 60.13
C ALA A 36 -26.35 2.68 58.72
N ASN A 37 -25.63 3.81 58.63
CA ASN A 37 -25.28 4.45 57.36
C ASN A 37 -23.95 3.92 56.77
N MET A 38 -23.18 3.14 57.51
CA MET A 38 -21.96 2.51 57.00
C MET A 38 -22.34 1.28 56.20
N LEU A 39 -21.83 1.19 54.96
CA LEU A 39 -21.98 -0.01 54.14
C LEU A 39 -21.61 -1.24 54.98
N SER A 40 -22.51 -2.21 54.98
CA SER A 40 -22.29 -3.46 55.68
C SER A 40 -21.08 -4.17 55.05
N ARG A 41 -20.46 -5.08 55.80
CA ARG A 41 -19.31 -5.84 55.28
C ARG A 41 -19.70 -6.64 54.04
N THR A 42 -20.95 -7.09 53.95
CA THR A 42 -21.51 -7.81 52.80
C THR A 42 -21.63 -6.90 51.58
N ASP A 43 -22.13 -5.68 51.74
CA ASP A 43 -22.29 -4.72 50.62
C ASP A 43 -20.94 -4.38 49.99
N LYS A 44 -19.88 -4.24 50.80
CA LYS A 44 -18.52 -4.00 50.31
C LYS A 44 -18.00 -5.18 49.50
N THR A 45 -18.26 -6.41 49.95
CA THR A 45 -17.80 -7.61 49.22
C THR A 45 -18.56 -7.81 47.92
N GLU A 46 -19.85 -7.48 47.90
CA GLU A 46 -20.68 -7.52 46.70
C GLU A 46 -20.22 -6.49 45.67
N MET A 47 -20.06 -5.23 46.09
CA MET A 47 -19.53 -4.16 45.23
C MET A 47 -18.14 -4.51 44.67
N LEU A 48 -17.25 -5.09 45.48
CA LEU A 48 -15.93 -5.55 44.99
C LEU A 48 -16.05 -6.72 44.00
N ALA A 49 -17.03 -7.60 44.18
CA ALA A 49 -17.28 -8.69 43.24
C ALA A 49 -17.79 -8.15 41.90
N GLU A 50 -18.72 -7.18 41.91
CA GLU A 50 -19.24 -6.50 40.73
C GLU A 50 -18.14 -5.74 39.96
N ILE A 51 -17.30 -4.99 40.69
CA ILE A 51 -16.15 -4.29 40.08
C ILE A 51 -15.22 -5.32 39.43
N ARG A 52 -14.98 -6.46 40.09
CA ARG A 52 -14.11 -7.51 39.54
C ARG A 52 -14.71 -8.17 38.30
N THR A 53 -16.03 -8.37 38.24
CA THR A 53 -16.69 -8.91 37.05
C THR A 53 -16.65 -7.91 35.90
N ALA A 54 -16.98 -6.64 36.16
CA ALA A 54 -16.89 -5.58 35.15
C ALA A 54 -15.48 -5.47 34.57
N ILE A 55 -14.44 -5.42 35.42
CA ILE A 55 -13.05 -5.37 34.94
C ILE A 55 -12.70 -6.59 34.07
N ARG A 56 -13.18 -7.79 34.41
CA ARG A 56 -12.91 -8.99 33.60
C ARG A 56 -13.60 -8.92 32.24
N GLU A 57 -14.83 -8.42 32.20
CA GLU A 57 -15.59 -8.26 30.96
C GLU A 57 -14.90 -7.26 30.03
N GLU A 58 -14.54 -6.10 30.55
CA GLU A 58 -13.78 -5.07 29.81
C GLU A 58 -12.43 -5.61 29.31
N VAL A 59 -11.69 -6.34 30.15
CA VAL A 59 -10.41 -6.95 29.72
C VAL A 59 -10.63 -8.00 28.61
N MET A 60 -11.72 -8.75 28.66
CA MET A 60 -12.05 -9.71 27.59
C MET A 60 -12.43 -8.99 26.30
N GLU A 61 -13.16 -7.89 26.37
CA GLU A 61 -13.52 -7.06 25.21
C GLU A 61 -12.26 -6.45 24.57
N VAL A 62 -11.40 -5.82 25.35
CA VAL A 62 -10.12 -5.28 24.88
C VAL A 62 -9.26 -6.37 24.23
N ARG A 63 -9.23 -7.58 24.78
CA ARG A 63 -8.52 -8.71 24.16
C ARG A 63 -9.11 -9.10 22.81
N ARG A 64 -10.43 -9.12 22.68
CA ARG A 64 -11.10 -9.40 21.39
C ARG A 64 -10.74 -8.34 20.36
N ASP A 65 -10.78 -7.07 20.76
CA ASP A 65 -10.44 -5.95 19.89
C ASP A 65 -8.99 -6.00 19.43
N LEU A 66 -8.06 -6.33 20.34
CA LEU A 66 -6.65 -6.53 20.00
C LEU A 66 -6.48 -7.64 18.97
N THR A 67 -7.11 -8.81 19.16
CA THR A 67 -7.03 -9.90 18.18
C THR A 67 -7.67 -9.55 16.83
N ALA A 68 -8.73 -8.75 16.83
CA ALA A 68 -9.34 -8.25 15.61
C ALA A 68 -8.43 -7.25 14.88
N LEU A 69 -7.74 -6.39 15.64
CA LEU A 69 -6.77 -5.45 15.11
C LEU A 69 -5.56 -6.17 14.52
N GLU A 70 -5.01 -7.18 15.21
CA GLU A 70 -3.92 -8.03 14.71
C GLU A 70 -4.26 -8.63 13.34
N ARG A 71 -5.42 -9.27 13.20
CA ARG A 71 -5.88 -9.82 11.91
C ARG A 71 -6.05 -8.77 10.83
N ARG A 72 -6.53 -7.57 11.19
CA ARG A 72 -6.66 -6.46 10.23
C ARG A 72 -5.30 -5.98 9.76
N VAL A 73 -4.30 -5.92 10.64
CA VAL A 73 -2.93 -5.56 10.28
C VAL A 73 -2.33 -6.61 9.36
N GLU A 74 -2.46 -7.90 9.70
CA GLU A 74 -1.98 -9.01 8.85
C GLU A 74 -2.58 -8.94 7.43
N ASN A 75 -3.90 -8.71 7.32
CA ASN A 75 -4.56 -8.56 6.03
C ASN A 75 -4.03 -7.34 5.25
N LEU A 76 -3.87 -6.19 5.92
CA LEU A 76 -3.33 -4.98 5.28
C LEU A 76 -1.89 -5.16 4.81
N GLU A 77 -1.07 -5.91 5.56
CA GLU A 77 0.30 -6.24 5.17
C GLU A 77 0.34 -7.17 3.96
N ALA A 78 -0.54 -8.17 3.92
CA ALA A 78 -0.68 -9.07 2.77
C ALA A 78 -1.14 -8.30 1.51
N ASP A 79 -2.17 -7.47 1.64
CA ASP A 79 -2.68 -6.61 0.55
C ASP A 79 -1.59 -5.65 0.05
N ARG A 80 -0.82 -5.06 0.97
CA ARG A 80 0.31 -4.19 0.62
C ARG A 80 1.38 -4.95 -0.17
N ALA A 81 1.74 -6.15 0.26
CA ALA A 81 2.72 -6.97 -0.45
C ALA A 81 2.25 -7.31 -1.87
N GLN A 82 0.98 -7.68 -2.02
CA GLN A 82 0.38 -7.94 -3.33
C GLN A 82 0.37 -6.70 -4.22
N ASN A 83 0.00 -5.54 -3.68
CA ASN A 83 -0.01 -4.29 -4.43
C ASN A 83 1.40 -3.88 -4.89
N LEU A 84 2.42 -4.06 -4.06
CA LEU A 84 3.81 -3.82 -4.46
C LEU A 84 4.25 -4.74 -5.60
N GLN A 85 3.84 -6.01 -5.58
CA GLN A 85 4.12 -6.94 -6.68
C GLN A 85 3.43 -6.51 -7.97
N HIS A 86 2.16 -6.09 -7.91
CA HIS A 86 1.44 -5.57 -9.07
C HIS A 86 2.10 -4.30 -9.62
N GLN A 87 2.52 -3.39 -8.74
CA GLN A 87 3.22 -2.17 -9.14
C GLN A 87 4.53 -2.48 -9.88
N GLN A 88 5.34 -3.41 -9.38
CA GLN A 88 6.57 -3.84 -10.06
C GLN A 88 6.27 -4.46 -11.44
N ALA A 89 5.22 -5.27 -11.53
CA ALA A 89 4.79 -5.84 -12.81
C ALA A 89 4.35 -4.74 -13.81
N THR A 90 3.61 -3.72 -13.36
CA THR A 90 3.22 -2.60 -14.22
C THR A 90 4.40 -1.74 -14.63
N ASP A 91 5.38 -1.51 -13.75
CA ASP A 91 6.57 -0.73 -14.05
C ASP A 91 7.44 -1.43 -15.10
N THR A 92 7.61 -2.75 -14.97
CA THR A 92 8.34 -3.55 -15.98
C THR A 92 7.61 -3.58 -17.32
N ALA A 93 6.28 -3.70 -17.33
CA ALA A 93 5.48 -3.65 -18.55
C ALA A 93 5.59 -2.28 -19.25
N THR A 94 5.48 -1.19 -18.47
CA THR A 94 5.61 0.19 -18.97
C THR A 94 6.98 0.44 -19.56
N THR A 95 8.04 -0.04 -18.89
CA THR A 95 9.42 0.06 -19.39
C THR A 95 9.59 -0.67 -20.73
N ARG A 96 9.03 -1.89 -20.85
CA ARG A 96 9.06 -2.66 -22.10
C ARG A 96 8.32 -1.93 -23.22
N GLN A 97 7.13 -1.39 -22.94
CA GLN A 97 6.38 -0.61 -23.92
C GLN A 97 7.14 0.64 -24.37
N GLY A 98 7.80 1.34 -23.44
CA GLY A 98 8.66 2.48 -23.77
C GLY A 98 9.80 2.11 -24.72
N ASN A 99 10.43 0.95 -24.52
CA ASN A 99 11.48 0.46 -25.42
C ASN A 99 10.95 0.13 -26.82
N VAL A 100 9.78 -0.53 -26.90
CA VAL A 100 9.13 -0.85 -28.19
C VAL A 100 8.77 0.44 -28.94
N LEU A 101 8.23 1.44 -28.26
CA LEU A 101 7.91 2.74 -28.88
C LEU A 101 9.17 3.44 -29.41
N LEU A 102 10.27 3.37 -28.67
CA LEU A 102 11.54 3.95 -29.10
C LEU A 102 12.12 3.23 -30.32
N GLU A 103 12.00 1.90 -30.38
CA GLU A 103 12.39 1.10 -31.54
C GLU A 103 11.52 1.40 -32.76
N LEU A 104 10.20 1.45 -32.60
CA LEU A 104 9.28 1.84 -33.67
C LEU A 104 9.58 3.24 -34.21
N ARG A 105 9.88 4.19 -33.32
CA ARG A 105 10.27 5.54 -33.72
C ARG A 105 11.55 5.54 -34.56
N ARG A 106 12.57 4.77 -34.16
CA ARG A 106 13.80 4.62 -34.96
C ARG A 106 13.51 4.03 -36.33
N HIS A 107 12.66 3.01 -36.41
CA HIS A 107 12.26 2.45 -37.70
C HIS A 107 11.52 3.44 -38.60
N LEU A 108 10.65 4.29 -38.04
CA LEU A 108 9.99 5.35 -38.81
C LEU A 108 11.00 6.39 -39.31
N GLU A 109 11.94 6.81 -38.47
CA GLU A 109 13.02 7.73 -38.86
C GLU A 109 13.88 7.13 -39.99
N ASP A 110 14.20 5.84 -39.92
CA ASP A 110 14.92 5.14 -40.99
C ASP A 110 14.12 5.06 -42.29
N LEU A 111 12.82 4.77 -42.22
CA LEU A 111 11.94 4.73 -43.40
C LEU A 111 11.81 6.11 -44.06
N ASP A 112 11.66 7.17 -43.28
CA ASP A 112 11.63 8.55 -43.79
C ASP A 112 12.95 8.91 -44.47
N ASN A 113 14.08 8.55 -43.86
CA ASN A 113 15.41 8.75 -44.45
C ASN A 113 15.60 7.96 -45.74
N CYS A 114 15.13 6.71 -45.80
CA CYS A 114 15.13 5.90 -47.02
C CYS A 114 14.23 6.49 -48.11
N GLY A 115 13.04 6.99 -47.75
CA GLY A 115 12.14 7.68 -48.65
C GLY A 115 12.77 8.93 -49.27
N GLN A 116 13.46 9.75 -48.47
CA GLN A 116 14.19 10.93 -48.95
C GLN A 116 15.39 10.54 -49.83
N ARG A 117 16.12 9.47 -49.48
CA ARG A 117 17.26 8.96 -50.28
C ARG A 117 16.84 8.28 -51.58
N ASN A 118 15.61 7.80 -51.70
CA ASN A 118 15.08 7.27 -52.96
C ASN A 118 14.74 8.36 -53.99
N ASN A 119 14.84 9.65 -53.63
CA ASN A 119 14.76 10.77 -54.57
C ASN A 119 16.12 11.13 -55.21
N ILE A 120 17.02 10.16 -55.43
CA ILE A 120 18.16 10.35 -56.32
C ILE A 120 17.64 10.40 -57.76
N ARG A 121 17.24 11.60 -58.19
CA ARG A 121 17.09 11.91 -59.62
C ARG A 121 18.48 11.95 -60.23
N ILE A 122 18.82 10.92 -61.02
CA ILE A 122 20.04 10.96 -61.82
C ILE A 122 19.84 12.01 -62.92
N ARG A 123 20.40 13.20 -62.73
CA ARG A 123 20.35 14.28 -63.73
C ARG A 123 21.11 13.82 -64.98
N GLY A 124 20.48 13.92 -66.14
CA GLY A 124 21.10 13.61 -67.44
C GLY A 124 20.73 12.25 -68.04
N LEU A 125 19.81 11.51 -67.43
CA LEU A 125 19.30 10.25 -67.99
C LEU A 125 17.91 10.45 -68.62
N PRO A 126 17.72 10.14 -69.91
CA PRO A 126 16.42 10.25 -70.57
C PRO A 126 15.46 9.16 -70.07
N GLU A 127 14.21 9.53 -69.79
CA GLU A 127 13.17 8.64 -69.24
C GLU A 127 12.85 7.43 -70.13
N THR A 128 13.22 7.48 -71.41
CA THR A 128 13.03 6.42 -72.41
C THR A 128 14.01 5.26 -72.31
N SER A 129 15.03 5.33 -71.45
CA SER A 129 16.12 4.35 -71.37
C SER A 129 15.96 3.29 -70.27
N GLY A 130 14.74 3.10 -69.75
CA GLY A 130 14.44 2.28 -68.57
C GLY A 130 14.98 0.84 -68.61
N GLU A 131 14.96 0.18 -69.77
CA GLU A 131 15.45 -1.20 -69.90
C GLU A 131 16.98 -1.31 -69.78
N VAL A 132 17.72 -0.40 -70.44
CA VAL A 132 19.20 -0.35 -70.38
C VAL A 132 19.68 0.04 -68.98
N LEU A 133 18.92 0.88 -68.29
CA LEU A 133 19.24 1.31 -66.93
C LEU A 133 19.15 0.13 -65.94
N MET A 134 18.16 -0.75 -66.10
CA MET A 134 17.97 -1.92 -65.23
C MET A 134 19.12 -2.93 -65.35
N GLU A 135 19.76 -3.04 -66.52
CA GLU A 135 20.95 -3.88 -66.70
C GLU A 135 22.23 -3.27 -66.09
N LEU A 136 22.34 -1.93 -66.10
CA LEU A 136 23.52 -1.22 -65.58
C LEU A 136 23.46 -0.95 -64.06
N LEU A 137 22.25 -0.91 -63.49
CA LEU A 137 21.99 -0.65 -62.07
C LEU A 137 22.74 -1.60 -61.12
N PRO A 138 22.75 -2.93 -61.33
CA PRO A 138 23.51 -3.86 -60.50
C PRO A 138 25.03 -3.59 -60.52
N GLY A 139 25.57 -3.09 -61.64
CA GLY A 139 26.99 -2.75 -61.81
C GLY A 139 27.41 -1.46 -61.10
N LEU A 140 26.50 -0.49 -61.00
CA LEU A 140 26.72 0.77 -60.29
C LEU A 140 26.75 0.59 -58.77
N PHE A 141 25.87 -0.25 -58.23
CA PHE A 141 25.75 -0.47 -56.78
C PHE A 141 26.67 -1.57 -56.22
N SER A 142 27.32 -2.36 -57.07
CA SER A 142 28.29 -3.38 -56.64
C SER A 142 29.67 -2.81 -56.28
N ARG A 143 29.97 -1.55 -56.65
CA ARG A 143 31.25 -0.87 -56.33
C ARG A 143 31.19 0.09 -55.15
N THR A 144 30.02 0.43 -54.63
CA THR A 144 29.90 1.28 -53.45
C THR A 144 30.20 0.47 -52.20
N SER A 145 31.28 0.87 -51.52
CA SER A 145 31.86 0.21 -50.34
C SER A 145 30.83 -0.16 -49.25
N PRO A 146 30.97 -1.33 -48.59
CA PRO A 146 30.07 -1.80 -47.52
C PRO A 146 30.09 -0.95 -46.23
N ILE A 147 30.78 0.19 -46.23
CA ILE A 147 30.95 1.08 -45.06
C ILE A 147 29.63 1.71 -44.58
N TRP A 148 28.58 1.72 -45.40
CA TRP A 148 27.28 2.35 -45.07
C TRP A 148 26.08 1.39 -45.01
N MET A 149 26.28 0.07 -45.03
CA MET A 149 25.20 -0.86 -44.75
C MET A 149 25.20 -1.24 -43.27
N PRO A 150 24.27 -0.72 -42.44
CA PRO A 150 24.01 -1.36 -41.16
C PRO A 150 23.58 -2.80 -41.45
N ARG A 151 24.11 -3.75 -40.67
CA ARG A 151 23.91 -5.20 -40.79
C ARG A 151 22.47 -5.63 -40.46
N TYR A 152 21.49 -5.10 -41.18
CA TYR A 152 20.14 -5.63 -41.19
C TYR A 152 19.87 -6.20 -42.59
N PRO A 153 19.45 -7.47 -42.69
CA PRO A 153 18.98 -8.00 -43.94
C PRO A 153 17.68 -7.25 -44.27
N CYS A 154 17.77 -6.17 -45.04
CA CYS A 154 16.64 -5.65 -45.80
C CYS A 154 16.33 -6.67 -46.91
N SER A 155 15.84 -7.84 -46.50
CA SER A 155 15.31 -8.83 -47.42
C SER A 155 14.16 -8.19 -48.17
N LYS A 156 14.36 -8.02 -49.48
CA LYS A 156 13.39 -7.55 -50.46
C LYS A 156 13.12 -6.04 -50.41
N ILE A 157 13.96 -5.33 -51.16
CA ILE A 157 13.51 -4.14 -51.90
C ILE A 157 12.29 -4.58 -52.72
N PHE A 158 11.09 -4.26 -52.22
CA PHE A 158 9.81 -4.42 -52.92
C PHE A 158 9.74 -3.36 -54.02
N LEU A 159 10.51 -3.56 -55.09
CA LEU A 159 10.14 -3.08 -56.41
C LEU A 159 9.06 -4.06 -56.90
N CYS A 160 7.84 -3.53 -57.12
CA CYS A 160 6.67 -4.15 -57.75
C CYS A 160 5.46 -4.35 -56.81
N SER A 161 4.48 -3.44 -56.89
CA SER A 161 3.03 -3.76 -56.93
C SER A 161 2.07 -2.54 -56.83
N LEU A 162 2.54 -1.29 -56.82
CA LEU A 162 1.65 -0.11 -56.68
C LEU A 162 1.17 0.51 -58.00
N TRP A 163 1.25 -0.22 -59.11
CA TRP A 163 0.75 0.23 -60.42
C TRP A 163 -0.40 -0.62 -60.97
N ASN A 164 -1.26 -1.13 -60.07
CA ASN A 164 -2.44 -1.90 -60.48
C ASN A 164 -3.66 -1.72 -59.55
N GLN A 165 -3.89 -0.50 -59.05
CA GLN A 165 -5.10 -0.16 -58.26
C GLN A 165 -5.96 0.98 -58.82
N GLU A 166 -5.77 1.42 -60.07
CA GLU A 166 -6.67 2.39 -60.73
C GLU A 166 -7.89 1.75 -61.42
N GLY A 167 -8.24 0.50 -61.10
CA GLY A 167 -9.27 -0.26 -61.82
C GLY A 167 -10.55 -0.61 -61.06
N ARG A 168 -10.85 -0.04 -59.89
CA ARG A 168 -12.05 -0.41 -59.11
C ARG A 168 -12.76 0.75 -58.42
N TYR A 169 -13.19 1.75 -59.18
CA TYR A 169 -14.36 2.58 -58.84
C TYR A 169 -15.08 2.96 -60.13
N ALA A 170 -15.77 1.99 -60.72
CA ALA A 170 -16.77 2.21 -61.75
C ALA A 170 -17.89 1.18 -61.57
N ARG A 171 -18.84 1.52 -60.68
CA ARG A 171 -20.28 1.23 -60.74
C ARG A 171 -20.97 1.86 -59.55
#